data_AF-A0A2G9TLN1-F1
#
_entry.id   AF-A0A2G9TLN1-F1
#
_cell.length_a   1.000
_cell.length_b   1.000
_cell.length_c   1.000
_cell.angle_alpha   90.00
_cell.angle_beta   90.00
_cell.angle_gamma   90.00
#
_symmetry.space_group_name_H-M   'P 1'
#
loop_
_entity.id
_entity.type
_entity.pdbx_description
1 polymer ?
#
loop_
_entity_poly.entity_id
_entity_poly.type
_entity_poly.pdbx_seq_one_letter_code
_entity_poly.pdbx_strand_id
1 'polypeptide(L)'
;IWMRNCAPRGAPRTANVPESVVEAIRLDLPRTFPNNQFLQTERVRNALGRVLYTLAQHVPSVGYCQGLNFVAAVILLVLKDESKASDLLVQMVRQRQDYYNETMSGLQRDTKVLEWILA
;
A
#
# COMPACT_ATOMS: atom_id res chain seq x y z
N ILE A 1 -10.26 -2.50 29.13
CA ILE A 1 -9.55 -2.23 27.85
C ILE A 1 -10.32 -1.14 27.12
N TRP A 2 -9.73 0.04 26.96
CA TRP A 2 -10.32 1.29 26.47
C TRP A 2 -10.95 1.21 25.06
N MET A 3 -10.72 0.10 24.34
CA MET A 3 -11.18 -0.16 22.98
C MET A 3 -12.68 -0.52 22.85
N ARG A 4 -13.40 -0.79 23.95
CA ARG A 4 -14.84 -1.17 23.88
C ARG A 4 -15.78 -0.03 23.47
N ASN A 5 -15.33 1.23 23.57
CA ASN A 5 -16.16 2.41 23.32
C ASN A 5 -15.64 3.26 22.14
N CYS A 6 -14.74 2.72 21.31
CA CYS A 6 -14.37 3.42 20.08
C CYS A 6 -15.59 3.45 19.15
N ALA A 7 -15.96 4.64 18.68
CA ALA A 7 -17.01 4.79 17.70
C ALA A 7 -16.73 3.86 16.49
N PRO A 8 -17.77 3.20 15.92
CA PRO A 8 -17.59 2.40 14.72
C PRO A 8 -16.90 3.28 13.68
N ARG A 9 -15.84 2.75 13.04
CA ARG A 9 -15.17 3.42 11.93
C ARG A 9 -16.27 3.81 10.93
N GLY A 10 -16.52 5.12 10.78
CA GLY A 10 -17.48 5.62 9.80
C GLY A 10 -17.14 5.06 8.43
N ALA A 11 -18.16 4.94 7.55
CA ALA A 11 -17.95 4.43 6.20
C ALA A 11 -16.74 5.15 5.56
N PRO A 12 -15.72 4.41 5.07
CA PRO A 12 -14.54 5.03 4.53
C PRO A 12 -14.93 5.95 3.38
N ARG A 13 -14.48 7.21 3.42
CA ARG A 13 -14.54 8.08 2.24
C ARG A 13 -13.63 7.47 1.16
N THR A 14 -14.23 6.95 0.11
CA THR A 14 -13.52 6.41 -1.06
C THR A 14 -13.46 7.47 -2.15
N ALA A 15 -12.25 7.82 -2.60
CA ALA A 15 -12.05 8.67 -3.78
C ALA A 15 -12.13 7.85 -5.07
N ASN A 16 -12.42 8.52 -6.19
CA ASN A 16 -12.25 7.91 -7.51
C ASN A 16 -10.76 7.78 -7.84
N VAL A 17 -10.34 6.63 -8.37
CA VAL A 17 -8.93 6.34 -8.68
C VAL A 17 -8.67 6.71 -10.14
N PRO A 18 -7.66 7.55 -10.44
CA PRO A 18 -7.30 7.89 -11.82
C PRO A 18 -6.90 6.66 -12.64
N GLU A 19 -7.23 6.64 -13.93
CA GLU A 19 -6.86 5.52 -14.83
C GLU A 19 -5.35 5.29 -14.90
N SER A 20 -4.55 6.36 -14.81
CA SER A 20 -3.09 6.26 -14.76
C SER A 20 -2.58 5.46 -13.56
N VAL A 21 -3.26 5.57 -12.41
CA VAL A 21 -2.94 4.79 -11.20
C VAL A 21 -3.32 3.33 -11.38
N VAL A 22 -4.48 3.06 -11.98
CA VAL A 22 -4.93 1.69 -12.29
C VAL A 22 -3.94 1.00 -13.23
N GLU A 23 -3.49 1.70 -14.28
CA GLU A 23 -2.52 1.19 -15.22
C GLU A 23 -1.16 0.93 -14.55
N ALA A 24 -0.68 1.84 -13.70
CA ALA A 24 0.55 1.64 -12.94
C ALA A 24 0.49 0.39 -12.03
N ILE A 25 -0.64 0.17 -11.35
CA ILE A 25 -0.86 -1.04 -10.56
C ILE A 25 -0.83 -2.27 -11.47
N ARG A 26 -1.54 -2.24 -12.61
CA ARG A 26 -1.63 -3.35 -13.57
C ARG A 26 -0.26 -3.79 -14.08
N LEU A 27 0.61 -2.83 -14.40
CA LEU A 27 1.98 -3.08 -14.88
C LEU A 27 2.87 -3.73 -13.79
N ASP A 28 2.55 -3.52 -12.51
CA ASP A 28 3.35 -3.99 -11.38
C ASP A 28 2.97 -5.40 -10.93
N LEU A 29 1.72 -5.80 -11.10
CA LEU A 29 1.24 -7.14 -10.69
C LEU A 29 2.09 -8.30 -11.24
N PRO A 30 2.38 -8.42 -12.55
CA PRO A 30 3.12 -9.57 -13.08
C PRO A 30 4.58 -9.61 -12.63
N ARG A 31 5.18 -8.46 -12.32
CA ARG A 31 6.57 -8.34 -11.86
C ARG A 31 6.73 -8.42 -10.33
N THR A 32 5.63 -8.56 -9.59
CA THR A 32 5.66 -8.66 -8.12
C THR A 32 5.91 -10.11 -7.68
N PHE A 33 7.11 -10.37 -7.16
CA PHE A 33 7.56 -11.71 -6.73
C PHE A 33 7.24 -12.81 -7.76
N PRO A 34 7.82 -12.74 -8.98
CA PRO A 34 7.46 -13.64 -10.10
C PRO A 34 7.69 -15.12 -9.81
N ASN A 35 8.61 -15.46 -8.91
CA ASN A 35 8.93 -16.85 -8.56
C ASN A 35 8.10 -17.40 -7.39
N ASN A 36 7.19 -16.60 -6.81
CA ASN A 36 6.35 -17.05 -5.69
C ASN A 36 5.06 -17.71 -6.22
N GLN A 37 4.97 -19.03 -6.09
CA GLN A 37 3.85 -19.82 -6.61
C GLN A 37 2.47 -19.37 -6.08
N PHE A 38 2.39 -18.94 -4.82
CA PHE A 38 1.13 -18.48 -4.23
C PHE A 38 0.67 -17.16 -4.85
N LEU A 39 1.58 -16.18 -4.96
CA LEU A 39 1.29 -14.86 -5.52
C LEU A 39 1.01 -14.90 -7.02
N GLN A 40 1.54 -15.88 -7.75
CA GLN A 40 1.32 -16.01 -9.20
C GLN A 40 -0.03 -16.63 -9.58
N THR A 41 -0.80 -17.13 -8.61
CA THR A 41 -2.18 -17.54 -8.89
C THR A 41 -3.02 -16.33 -9.29
N GLU A 42 -3.87 -16.47 -10.31
CA GLU A 42 -4.72 -15.38 -10.80
C GLU A 42 -5.57 -14.77 -9.68
N ARG A 43 -6.15 -15.64 -8.83
CA ARG A 43 -6.92 -15.23 -7.66
C ARG A 43 -6.13 -14.28 -6.74
N VAL A 44 -4.88 -14.62 -6.42
CA VAL A 44 -4.06 -13.83 -5.50
C VAL A 44 -3.51 -12.57 -6.18
N ARG A 45 -3.16 -12.61 -7.46
CA ARG A 45 -2.80 -11.39 -8.22
C ARG A 45 -3.95 -10.39 -8.28
N ASN A 46 -5.16 -10.88 -8.52
CA ASN A 46 -6.35 -10.03 -8.53
C ASN A 46 -6.64 -9.45 -7.13
N ALA A 47 -6.42 -10.24 -6.06
CA ALA A 47 -6.52 -9.77 -4.69
C ALA A 47 -5.47 -8.68 -4.40
N LEU A 48 -4.21 -8.87 -4.82
CA LEU A 48 -3.16 -7.87 -4.70
C LEU A 48 -3.52 -6.57 -5.42
N GLY A 49 -4.06 -6.66 -6.64
CA GLY A 49 -4.57 -5.50 -7.39
C GLY A 49 -5.65 -4.75 -6.63
N ARG A 50 -6.62 -5.45 -6.04
CA ARG A 50 -7.68 -4.84 -5.22
C ARG A 50 -7.14 -4.21 -3.93
N VAL A 51 -6.14 -4.81 -3.29
CA VAL A 51 -5.45 -4.21 -2.13
C VAL A 51 -4.82 -2.86 -2.49
N LEU A 52 -4.08 -2.82 -3.61
CA LEU A 52 -3.43 -1.61 -4.08
C LEU A 52 -4.43 -0.55 -4.56
N TYR A 53 -5.51 -0.97 -5.23
CA TYR A 53 -6.61 -0.08 -5.62
C TYR A 53 -7.30 0.52 -4.39
N THR A 54 -7.57 -0.31 -3.37
CA THR A 54 -8.15 0.13 -2.10
C THR A 54 -7.27 1.18 -1.43
N LEU A 55 -5.94 1.02 -1.47
CA LEU A 55 -5.02 2.03 -0.98
C LEU A 55 -5.23 3.37 -1.69
N ALA A 56 -5.22 3.38 -3.02
CA ALA A 56 -5.39 4.59 -3.83
C ALA A 56 -6.73 5.29 -3.56
N GLN A 57 -7.81 4.52 -3.31
CA GLN A 57 -9.11 5.08 -2.92
C GLN A 57 -9.08 5.77 -1.55
N HIS A 58 -8.33 5.23 -0.59
CA HIS A 58 -8.35 5.66 0.81
C HIS A 58 -7.28 6.70 1.17
N VAL A 59 -6.25 6.83 0.34
CA VAL A 59 -5.15 7.79 0.49
C VAL A 59 -4.87 8.46 -0.87
N PRO A 60 -5.81 9.25 -1.42
CA PRO A 60 -5.69 9.82 -2.77
C PRO A 60 -4.53 10.81 -2.91
N SER A 61 -4.05 11.39 -1.81
CA SER A 61 -2.83 12.24 -1.79
C SER A 61 -1.56 11.48 -2.17
N VAL A 62 -1.54 10.17 -1.94
CA VAL A 62 -0.45 9.26 -2.33
C VAL A 62 -0.81 8.55 -3.64
N GLY A 63 -2.06 8.12 -3.79
CA GLY A 63 -2.49 7.30 -4.91
C GLY A 63 -1.76 5.95 -4.89
N TYR A 64 -0.82 5.77 -5.83
CA TYR A 64 0.05 4.60 -5.90
C TYR A 64 1.50 5.02 -6.13
N CYS A 65 2.35 4.75 -5.14
CA CYS A 65 3.80 4.87 -5.26
C CYS A 65 4.40 3.52 -5.71
N GLN A 66 5.21 3.54 -6.78
CA GLN A 66 5.88 2.34 -7.28
C GLN A 66 6.73 1.69 -6.18
N GLY A 67 6.59 0.38 -6.00
CA GLY A 67 7.24 -0.37 -4.92
C GLY A 67 6.26 -0.81 -3.82
N LEU A 68 5.11 -0.14 -3.68
CA LEU A 68 4.06 -0.54 -2.73
C LEU A 68 3.45 -1.90 -3.06
N ASN A 69 3.51 -2.34 -4.33
CA ASN A 69 3.15 -3.69 -4.74
C ASN A 69 3.89 -4.79 -3.95
N PHE A 70 5.18 -4.59 -3.66
CA PHE A 70 5.95 -5.56 -2.89
C PHE A 70 5.54 -5.56 -1.42
N VAL A 71 5.32 -4.39 -0.82
CA VAL A 71 4.85 -4.26 0.56
C VAL A 71 3.47 -4.93 0.73
N ALA A 72 2.54 -4.61 -0.18
CA ALA A 72 1.20 -5.19 -0.22
C ALA A 72 1.25 -6.71 -0.39
N ALA A 73 2.11 -7.22 -1.27
CA ALA A 73 2.26 -8.66 -1.49
C ALA A 73 2.82 -9.40 -0.27
N VAL A 74 3.78 -8.82 0.46
CA VAL A 74 4.28 -9.38 1.72
C VAL A 74 3.17 -9.43 2.77
N ILE A 75 2.42 -8.34 2.93
CA ILE A 75 1.28 -8.30 3.86
C ILE A 75 0.25 -9.37 3.49
N LEU A 76 -0.09 -9.49 2.20
CA LEU A 76 -1.07 -10.46 1.71
C LEU A 76 -0.60 -11.91 1.89
N LEU A 77 0.70 -12.17 1.73
CA LEU A 77 1.31 -13.49 2.00
C LEU A 77 1.17 -13.89 3.47
N VAL A 78 1.37 -12.94 4.39
CA VAL A 78 1.32 -13.17 5.83
C VAL A 78 -0.12 -13.32 6.31
N LEU A 79 -0.99 -12.39 5.93
CA LEU A 79 -2.36 -12.35 6.43
C LEU A 79 -3.31 -13.30 5.71
N LYS A 80 -3.04 -13.60 4.43
CA LYS A 80 -3.89 -14.42 3.54
C LYS A 80 -5.36 -13.96 3.49
N ASP A 81 -5.59 -12.67 3.75
CA ASP A 81 -6.88 -12.03 3.85
C ASP A 81 -6.79 -10.65 3.20
N GLU A 82 -7.57 -10.46 2.13
CA GLU A 82 -7.55 -9.25 1.30
C GLU A 82 -7.98 -8.01 2.09
N SER A 83 -9.04 -8.10 2.89
CA SER A 83 -9.57 -6.97 3.64
C SER A 83 -8.61 -6.52 4.72
N LYS A 84 -8.03 -7.48 5.47
CA LYS A 84 -7.02 -7.15 6.49
C LYS A 84 -5.74 -6.60 5.87
N ALA A 85 -5.34 -7.12 4.71
CA ALA A 85 -4.17 -6.62 3.98
C ALA A 85 -4.36 -5.17 3.51
N SER A 86 -5.52 -4.85 2.94
CA SER A 86 -5.90 -3.48 2.57
C SER A 86 -5.90 -2.55 3.79
N ASP A 87 -6.56 -2.94 4.87
CA ASP A 87 -6.67 -2.14 6.09
C ASP A 87 -5.30 -1.84 6.70
N LEU A 88 -4.41 -2.82 6.73
CA LEU A 88 -3.06 -2.65 7.26
C LEU A 88 -2.23 -1.73 6.37
N LEU A 89 -2.23 -1.97 5.05
CA LEU A 89 -1.47 -1.14 4.10
C LEU A 89 -1.93 0.32 4.14
N VAL A 90 -3.24 0.57 4.13
CA VAL A 90 -3.82 1.91 4.24
C VAL A 90 -3.37 2.60 5.53
N GLN A 91 -3.42 1.91 6.67
CA GLN A 91 -2.98 2.47 7.95
C GLN A 91 -1.49 2.80 7.95
N MET A 92 -0.64 1.91 7.42
CA MET A 92 0.80 2.13 7.32
C MET A 92 1.12 3.37 6.47
N VAL A 93 0.53 3.47 5.28
CA VAL A 93 0.77 4.61 4.36
C VAL A 93 0.22 5.91 4.94
N ARG A 94 -0.93 5.89 5.63
CA ARG A 94 -1.48 7.09 6.29
C ARG A 94 -0.55 7.67 7.35
N GLN A 95 0.21 6.84 8.06
CA GLN A 95 1.15 7.30 9.08
C GLN A 95 2.41 7.95 8.48
N ARG A 96 2.75 7.65 7.22
CA ARG A 96 3.98 8.10 6.55
C ARG A 96 3.72 8.54 5.12
N GLN A 97 2.73 9.40 4.90
CA GLN A 97 2.37 9.86 3.54
C GLN A 97 3.52 10.61 2.86
N ASP A 98 4.39 11.26 3.64
CA ASP A 98 5.58 11.96 3.18
C ASP A 98 6.66 11.03 2.58
N TYR A 99 6.57 9.71 2.80
CA TYR A 99 7.45 8.73 2.17
C TYR A 99 7.00 8.34 0.78
N TYR A 100 5.70 8.44 0.50
CA TYR A 100 5.07 7.87 -0.68
C TYR A 100 4.43 8.92 -1.60
N ASN A 101 4.38 10.18 -1.19
CA ASN A 101 3.94 11.27 -2.06
C ASN A 101 4.98 11.59 -3.15
N GLU A 102 4.60 12.42 -4.12
CA GLU A 102 5.43 12.77 -5.28
C GLU A 102 6.81 13.35 -4.91
N THR A 103 6.90 14.09 -3.79
CA THR A 103 8.15 14.69 -3.34
C THR A 103 9.05 13.75 -2.56
N MET A 104 8.49 12.66 -2.02
CA MET A 104 9.14 11.71 -1.10
C MET A 104 9.95 12.41 0.01
N SER A 105 9.43 13.53 0.53
CA SER A 105 10.19 14.42 1.43
C SER A 105 10.59 13.76 2.75
N GLY A 106 9.79 12.81 3.24
CA GLY A 106 10.12 11.99 4.41
C GLY A 106 11.31 11.07 4.14
N LEU A 107 11.29 10.37 3.01
CA LEU A 107 12.38 9.49 2.59
C LEU A 107 13.68 10.29 2.41
N GLN A 108 13.63 11.42 1.71
CA GLN A 108 14.81 12.27 1.50
C GLN A 108 15.42 12.76 2.82
N ARG A 109 14.59 13.09 3.82
CA ARG A 109 15.05 13.50 5.15
C ARG A 109 15.82 12.36 5.82
N ASP A 110 15.25 11.16 5.85
CA ASP A 110 15.87 10.02 6.51
C ASP A 110 17.13 9.54 5.78
N THR A 111 17.17 9.60 4.44
CA THR A 111 18.38 9.30 3.68
C THR A 111 19.54 10.22 4.09
N LYS A 112 19.29 11.53 4.25
CA LYS A 112 20.33 12.47 4.71
C LYS A 112 20.81 12.17 6.13
N VAL A 113 19.91 11.78 7.02
CA VAL A 113 20.28 11.36 8.38
C VAL A 113 21.13 10.09 8.34
N LEU A 114 20.76 9.12 7.49
CA LEU A 114 21.53 7.90 7.29
C LEU A 114 22.94 8.20 6.73
N GLU A 115 23.05 9.06 5.72
CA GLU A 115 24.32 9.52 5.17
C GLU A 115 25.20 10.17 6.25
N TRP A 116 24.61 10.98 7.13
CA TRP A 116 25.32 11.60 8.24
C TRP A 116 25.80 10.60 9.30
N ILE A 117 25.04 9.53 9.57
CA ILE A 117 25.43 8.48 10.52
C ILE A 117 26.56 7.59 9.96
N LEU A 118 26.59 7.40 8.64
CA LEU A 118 27.58 6.55 7.97
C LEU A 118 28.89 7.28 7.62
N ALA A 119 28.93 8.61 7.79
CA ALA A 119 30.12 9.44 7.60
C ALA A 119 31.05 9.42 8.83
#